data_AF-A0A4S1ZJ14-F1
#
_entry.id   AF-A0A4S1ZJ14-F1
#
_cell.length_a   1.000
_cell.length_b   1.000
_cell.length_c   1.000
_cell.angle_alpha   90.00
_cell.angle_beta   90.00
_cell.angle_gamma   90.00
#
_symmetry.space_group_name_H-M   'P 1'
#
loop_
_entity.id
_entity.type
_entity.pdbx_description
1 polymer ?
#
loop_
_entity_poly.entity_id
_entity_poly.type
_entity_poly.pdbx_seq_one_letter_code
_entity_poly.pdbx_strand_id
1 'polypeptide(L)'
;MKINLFAKTILLLLSLVLAGCSAEERTENTVFDPVKIVRKVIANTSQHEIANGDLPVWLSEFIDGLGSLDDMREVAAIKGNWKGEDVYYVYDYYSSCLACSTFNSEGEKIDWSKIDFENFWESATGWKCIYLHKSNIHSIFDDI
;
A
#
# COMPACT_ATOMS: atom_id res chain seq x y z
N MET A 1 28.27 50.16 7.54
CA MET A 1 27.35 49.16 8.10
C MET A 1 26.84 48.23 7.01
N LYS A 2 27.54 47.12 6.69
CA LYS A 2 27.04 46.11 5.71
C LYS A 2 27.30 44.65 6.12
N ILE A 3 28.10 44.42 7.16
CA ILE A 3 28.48 43.07 7.63
C ILE A 3 27.34 42.41 8.43
N ASN A 4 26.51 43.20 9.12
CA ASN A 4 25.40 42.71 9.94
C ASN A 4 24.22 42.13 9.15
N LEU A 5 24.08 42.42 7.85
CA LEU A 5 23.01 41.85 7.04
C LEU A 5 23.37 40.42 6.59
N PHE A 6 24.60 40.21 6.11
CA PHE A 6 25.07 38.92 5.62
C PHE A 6 25.09 37.83 6.71
N ALA A 7 25.50 38.17 7.93
CA ALA A 7 25.52 37.22 9.04
C ALA A 7 24.11 36.74 9.42
N LYS A 8 23.10 37.62 9.34
CA LYS A 8 21.70 37.27 9.65
C LYS A 8 21.10 36.35 8.60
N THR A 9 21.44 36.53 7.32
CA THR A 9 20.93 35.69 6.23
C THR A 9 21.52 34.27 6.28
N ILE A 10 22.81 34.14 6.62
CA ILE A 10 23.48 32.84 6.76
C ILE A 10 22.91 32.07 7.97
N LEU A 11 22.66 32.74 9.10
CA LEU A 11 22.06 32.09 10.28
C LEU A 11 20.65 31.55 10.00
N LEU A 12 19.84 32.30 9.23
CA LEU A 12 18.49 31.90 8.85
C LEU A 12 18.47 30.69 7.90
N LEU A 13 19.42 30.63 6.98
CA LEU A 13 19.58 29.48 6.07
C LEU A 13 20.03 28.22 6.83
N LEU A 14 20.91 28.35 7.82
CA LEU A 14 21.34 27.22 8.67
C LEU A 14 20.21 26.68 9.55
N SER A 15 19.33 27.52 10.09
CA SER A 15 18.16 27.05 10.85
C SER A 15 17.14 26.30 9.99
N LEU A 16 17.02 26.67 8.71
CA LEU A 16 16.14 25.99 7.75
C LEU A 16 16.69 24.61 7.35
N VAL A 17 18.00 24.45 7.28
CA VAL A 17 18.64 23.15 7.00
C VAL A 17 18.56 22.21 8.22
N LEU A 18 18.64 22.73 9.44
CA LEU A 18 18.47 21.93 10.68
C LEU A 18 17.01 21.50 10.90
N ALA A 19 16.02 22.28 10.47
CA ALA A 19 14.61 21.89 10.52
C ALA A 19 14.20 20.90 9.41
N GLY A 20 14.97 20.81 8.32
CA GLY A 20 14.73 19.86 7.22
C GLY A 20 15.45 18.52 7.37
N CYS A 21 16.29 18.36 8.40
CA CYS A 21 16.99 17.12 8.73
C CYS A 21 16.50 16.55 10.08
N SER A 22 15.22 16.70 10.42
CA SER A 22 14.60 15.71 11.29
C SER A 22 14.40 14.45 10.45
N ALA A 23 15.49 13.69 10.27
CA ALA A 23 15.33 12.26 10.07
C ALA A 23 14.52 11.79 11.27
N GLU A 24 13.24 11.53 11.01
CA GLU A 24 12.30 11.06 11.99
C GLU A 24 12.88 9.77 12.55
N GLU A 25 13.51 9.87 13.73
CA GLU A 25 14.06 8.73 14.45
C GLU A 25 12.89 7.76 14.62
N ARG A 26 13.00 6.57 14.00
CA ARG A 26 12.06 5.47 14.20
C ARG A 26 11.85 5.35 15.70
N THR A 27 10.63 5.62 16.16
CA THR A 27 10.20 5.24 17.49
C THR A 27 10.23 3.72 17.51
N GLU A 28 11.29 3.16 18.11
CA GLU A 28 11.77 1.77 18.05
C GLU A 28 10.76 0.67 18.47
N ASN A 29 9.47 0.98 18.71
CA ASN A 29 8.52 0.01 19.24
C ASN A 29 7.16 -0.06 18.53
N THR A 30 7.00 0.59 17.37
CA THR A 30 5.78 0.37 16.56
C THR A 30 6.03 -0.79 15.61
N VAL A 31 5.56 -1.99 15.97
CA VAL A 31 5.56 -3.14 15.06
C VAL A 31 4.66 -2.78 13.88
N PHE A 32 5.27 -2.58 12.72
CA PHE A 32 4.57 -2.31 11.49
C PHE A 32 3.91 -3.61 10.99
N ASP A 33 2.60 -3.55 10.78
CA ASP A 33 1.82 -4.71 10.37
C ASP A 33 1.15 -4.40 9.03
N PRO A 34 1.69 -4.90 7.90
CA PRO A 34 1.11 -4.67 6.60
C PRO A 34 -0.32 -5.20 6.46
N VAL A 35 -0.70 -6.22 7.26
CA VAL A 35 -2.07 -6.73 7.27
C VAL A 35 -3.04 -5.64 7.71
N LYS A 36 -2.67 -4.79 8.69
CA LYS A 36 -3.51 -3.67 9.13
C LYS A 36 -3.76 -2.66 8.02
N ILE A 37 -2.79 -2.43 7.13
CA ILE A 37 -2.97 -1.56 5.96
C ILE A 37 -4.07 -2.14 5.07
N VAL A 38 -3.93 -3.41 4.68
CA VAL A 38 -4.90 -4.10 3.82
C VAL A 38 -6.30 -4.04 4.44
N ARG A 39 -6.43 -4.41 5.72
CA ARG A 39 -7.72 -4.40 6.45
C ARG A 39 -8.34 -3.02 6.45
N LYS A 40 -7.57 -1.98 6.80
CA LYS A 40 -8.04 -0.60 6.85
C LYS A 40 -8.49 -0.09 5.49
N VAL A 41 -7.76 -0.44 4.43
CA VAL A 41 -8.11 -0.05 3.05
C VAL A 41 -9.41 -0.70 2.63
N ILE A 42 -9.56 -2.01 2.86
CA ILE A 42 -10.79 -2.75 2.52
C ILE A 42 -11.98 -2.25 3.35
N ALA A 43 -11.84 -2.09 4.67
CA ALA A 43 -12.92 -1.67 5.56
C ALA A 43 -13.45 -0.26 5.26
N ASN A 44 -12.60 0.66 4.80
CA ASN A 44 -13.00 2.03 4.44
C ASN A 44 -13.53 2.17 3.01
N THR A 45 -13.58 1.10 2.23
CA THR A 45 -14.03 1.15 0.84
C THR A 45 -15.54 1.06 0.78
N SER A 46 -16.17 2.00 0.08
CA SER A 46 -17.62 1.92 -0.20
C SER A 46 -17.92 0.64 -0.96
N GLN A 47 -18.97 -0.08 -0.55
CA GLN A 47 -19.34 -1.42 -1.07
C GLN A 47 -19.89 -1.42 -2.50
N HIS A 48 -19.35 -0.59 -3.39
CA HIS A 48 -19.68 -0.65 -4.81
C HIS A 48 -18.67 -1.57 -5.50
N GLU A 49 -19.23 -2.53 -6.23
CA GLU A 49 -18.47 -3.35 -7.16
C GLU A 49 -17.90 -2.43 -8.24
N ILE A 50 -16.57 -2.37 -8.35
CA ILE A 50 -15.90 -1.75 -9.48
C ILE A 50 -15.90 -2.81 -10.57
N ALA A 51 -16.45 -2.49 -11.74
CA ALA A 51 -16.52 -3.43 -12.85
C ALA A 51 -15.10 -3.87 -13.25
N ASN A 52 -14.90 -5.16 -13.50
CA ASN A 52 -13.59 -5.73 -13.89
C ASN A 52 -12.97 -5.01 -15.10
N GLY A 53 -13.79 -4.45 -16.00
CA GLY A 53 -13.33 -3.68 -17.16
C GLY A 53 -12.54 -2.40 -16.83
N ASP A 54 -12.62 -1.90 -15.59
CA ASP A 54 -11.87 -0.74 -15.12
C ASP A 54 -10.48 -1.10 -14.56
N LEU A 55 -10.14 -2.41 -14.49
CA LEU A 55 -8.85 -2.91 -14.01
C LEU A 55 -7.83 -3.04 -15.15
N PRO A 56 -6.52 -2.99 -14.85
CA PRO A 56 -5.50 -3.49 -15.78
C PRO A 56 -5.86 -4.91 -16.25
N VAL A 57 -5.69 -5.19 -17.55
CA VAL A 57 -6.10 -6.47 -18.16
C VAL A 57 -5.54 -7.68 -17.40
N TRP A 58 -4.24 -7.65 -17.08
CA TRP A 58 -3.58 -8.73 -16.35
C TRP A 58 -4.21 -8.97 -14.96
N LEU A 59 -4.68 -7.90 -14.30
CA LEU A 59 -5.25 -7.99 -12.96
C LEU A 59 -6.66 -8.56 -13.02
N SER A 60 -7.45 -8.14 -14.01
CA SER A 60 -8.75 -8.76 -14.31
C SER A 60 -8.57 -10.25 -14.58
N GLU A 61 -7.67 -10.62 -15.48
CA GLU A 61 -7.40 -12.02 -15.84
C GLU A 61 -6.88 -12.83 -14.66
N PHE A 62 -6.03 -12.25 -13.80
CA PHE A 62 -5.58 -12.89 -12.57
C PHE A 62 -6.74 -13.18 -11.63
N ILE A 63 -7.61 -12.19 -11.38
CA ILE A 63 -8.77 -12.32 -10.50
C ILE A 63 -9.77 -13.34 -11.06
N ASP A 64 -10.09 -13.27 -12.36
CA ASP A 64 -10.96 -14.24 -13.03
C ASP A 64 -10.37 -15.66 -12.95
N GLY A 65 -9.04 -15.77 -13.09
CA GLY A 65 -8.27 -17.00 -12.99
C GLY A 65 -8.17 -17.60 -11.58
N LEU A 66 -8.45 -16.83 -10.52
CA LEU A 66 -8.59 -17.40 -9.18
C LEU A 66 -9.76 -18.39 -9.13
N GLY A 67 -10.72 -18.29 -10.04
CA GLY A 67 -11.81 -19.24 -10.19
C GLY A 67 -13.00 -18.81 -9.34
N SER A 68 -14.03 -18.36 -10.04
CA SER A 68 -15.40 -18.08 -9.54
C SER A 68 -16.16 -19.34 -9.09
N LEU A 69 -15.46 -20.42 -8.70
CA LEU A 69 -16.11 -21.71 -8.38
C LEU A 69 -16.82 -21.71 -7.02
N ASP A 70 -16.58 -20.69 -6.21
CA ASP A 70 -17.32 -20.42 -4.99
C ASP A 70 -17.69 -18.94 -4.97
N ASP A 71 -18.97 -18.62 -5.12
CA ASP A 71 -19.53 -17.26 -4.92
C ASP A 71 -19.26 -16.74 -3.49
N MET A 72 -18.68 -17.58 -2.62
CA MET A 72 -18.25 -17.26 -1.27
C MET A 72 -16.79 -16.78 -1.18
N ARG A 73 -15.99 -16.86 -2.26
CA ARG A 73 -14.58 -16.50 -2.21
C ARG A 73 -14.39 -14.99 -2.16
N GLU A 74 -13.95 -14.49 -1.02
CA GLU A 74 -13.70 -13.07 -0.84
C GLU A 74 -12.37 -12.68 -1.50
N VAL A 75 -12.46 -11.79 -2.50
CA VAL A 75 -11.31 -11.27 -3.23
C VAL A 75 -11.36 -9.75 -3.21
N ALA A 76 -10.23 -9.13 -2.91
CA ALA A 76 -10.07 -7.69 -3.06
C ALA A 76 -8.75 -7.40 -3.77
N ALA A 77 -8.73 -6.38 -4.63
CA ALA A 77 -7.49 -5.84 -5.16
C ALA A 77 -7.29 -4.44 -4.62
N ILE A 78 -6.11 -4.19 -4.05
CA ILE A 78 -5.70 -2.87 -3.60
C ILE A 78 -4.52 -2.39 -4.44
N LYS A 79 -4.53 -1.10 -4.75
CA LYS A 79 -3.50 -0.40 -5.51
C LYS A 79 -2.80 0.61 -4.61
N GLY A 80 -1.48 0.62 -4.62
CA GLY A 80 -0.65 1.63 -3.98
C GLY A 80 0.36 2.24 -4.96
N ASN A 81 1.20 3.14 -4.45
CA ASN A 81 2.34 3.68 -5.17
C ASN A 81 3.63 3.39 -4.39
N TRP A 82 4.63 2.86 -5.07
CA TRP A 82 5.95 2.61 -4.51
C TRP A 82 7.02 3.09 -5.48
N LYS A 83 7.90 4.00 -5.02
CA LYS A 83 8.97 4.60 -5.83
C LYS A 83 8.49 5.24 -7.14
N GLY A 84 7.28 5.79 -7.14
CA GLY A 84 6.68 6.44 -8.31
C GLY A 84 5.94 5.48 -9.25
N GLU A 85 5.96 4.18 -8.99
CA GLU A 85 5.26 3.17 -9.78
C GLU A 85 4.03 2.63 -9.05
N ASP A 86 3.04 2.22 -9.84
CA ASP A 86 1.87 1.54 -9.29
C ASP A 86 2.25 0.12 -8.84
N VAL A 87 1.79 -0.25 -7.66
CA VAL A 87 1.89 -1.62 -7.13
C VAL A 87 0.53 -2.11 -6.71
N TYR A 88 0.34 -3.42 -6.77
CA TYR A 88 -0.94 -4.06 -6.57
C TYR A 88 -0.79 -5.19 -5.58
N TYR A 89 -1.73 -5.30 -4.65
CA TYR A 89 -1.87 -6.49 -3.81
C TYR A 89 -3.26 -7.08 -4.00
N VAL A 90 -3.33 -8.38 -4.23
CA VAL A 90 -4.59 -9.12 -4.31
C VAL A 90 -4.77 -9.91 -3.03
N TYR A 91 -5.74 -9.49 -2.23
CA TYR A 91 -6.26 -10.25 -1.10
C TYR A 91 -7.14 -11.38 -1.63
N ASP A 92 -6.89 -12.58 -1.13
CA ASP A 92 -7.71 -13.76 -1.33
C ASP A 92 -7.93 -14.42 0.03
N TYR A 93 -9.19 -14.67 0.39
CA TYR A 93 -9.54 -15.31 1.65
C TYR A 93 -8.78 -16.63 1.89
N TYR A 94 -8.59 -17.43 0.84
CA TYR A 94 -7.86 -18.70 0.93
C TYR A 94 -6.34 -18.54 0.96
N SER A 95 -5.83 -17.35 0.61
CA SER A 95 -4.40 -17.08 0.53
C SER A 95 -4.08 -15.64 0.95
N SER A 96 -3.89 -15.44 2.25
CA SER A 96 -3.51 -14.15 2.85
C SER A 96 -2.00 -13.85 2.77
N CYS A 97 -1.26 -14.57 1.92
CA CYS A 97 0.17 -14.38 1.76
C CYS A 97 0.46 -13.07 1.00
N LEU A 98 0.73 -12.01 1.75
CA LEU A 98 1.09 -10.69 1.22
C LEU A 98 2.21 -10.78 0.17
N ALA A 99 3.24 -11.57 0.44
CA ALA A 99 4.34 -11.75 -0.51
C ALA A 99 3.92 -12.50 -1.79
N CYS A 100 2.96 -13.41 -1.71
CA CYS A 100 2.62 -14.29 -2.83
C CYS A 100 1.78 -13.60 -3.91
N SER A 101 1.09 -12.52 -3.54
CA SER A 101 0.07 -11.84 -4.35
C SER A 101 0.28 -10.33 -4.42
N THR A 102 1.54 -9.87 -4.30
CA THR A 102 1.91 -8.48 -4.60
C THR A 102 2.63 -8.41 -5.94
N PHE A 103 2.23 -7.45 -6.76
CA PHE A 103 2.64 -7.30 -8.16
C PHE A 103 3.07 -5.86 -8.45
N ASN A 104 3.96 -5.71 -9.43
CA ASN A 104 4.30 -4.41 -10.02
C ASN A 104 3.20 -3.97 -11.02
N SER A 105 3.42 -2.84 -11.68
CA SER A 105 2.47 -2.27 -12.65
C SER A 105 2.24 -3.13 -13.90
N GLU A 106 3.19 -3.99 -14.22
CA GLU A 106 3.17 -4.89 -15.38
C GLU A 106 2.54 -6.26 -15.05
N GLY A 107 2.16 -6.49 -13.80
CA GLY A 107 1.56 -7.75 -13.35
C GLY A 107 2.58 -8.82 -12.96
N GLU A 108 3.85 -8.47 -12.83
CA GLU A 108 4.89 -9.38 -12.37
C GLU A 108 4.94 -9.40 -10.84
N LYS A 109 5.14 -10.60 -10.26
CA LYS A 109 5.30 -10.73 -8.81
C LYS A 109 6.55 -10.01 -8.33
N ILE A 110 6.43 -9.28 -7.23
CA ILE A 110 7.58 -8.65 -6.58
C ILE A 110 8.57 -9.74 -6.12
N ASP A 111 9.83 -9.57 -6.52
CA ASP A 111 10.93 -10.44 -6.10
C ASP A 111 11.43 -10.05 -4.71
N TRP A 112 10.85 -10.69 -3.70
CA TRP A 112 11.18 -10.48 -2.29
C TRP A 112 12.60 -10.91 -1.89
N SER A 113 13.33 -11.62 -2.76
CA SER A 113 14.75 -11.89 -2.49
C SER A 113 15.63 -10.64 -2.63
N LYS A 114 15.12 -9.60 -3.28
CA LYS A 114 15.82 -8.34 -3.57
C LYS A 114 15.28 -7.15 -2.78
N ILE A 115 14.15 -7.30 -2.10
CA ILE A 115 13.38 -6.22 -1.50
C ILE A 115 13.04 -6.60 -0.07
N ASP A 116 13.34 -5.71 0.85
CA ASP A 116 12.92 -5.86 2.24
C ASP A 116 11.39 -5.68 2.35
N PHE A 117 10.73 -6.71 2.88
CA PHE A 117 9.28 -6.81 2.90
C PHE A 117 8.64 -5.72 3.77
N GLU A 118 9.15 -5.49 4.98
CA GLU A 118 8.60 -4.49 5.90
C GLU A 118 8.78 -3.09 5.33
N ASN A 119 10.00 -2.77 4.88
CA ASN A 119 10.31 -1.46 4.30
C ASN A 119 9.49 -1.19 3.02
N PHE A 120 9.17 -2.21 2.21
CA PHE A 120 8.29 -2.04 1.05
C PHE A 120 6.91 -1.52 1.49
N TRP A 121 6.28 -2.22 2.43
CA TRP A 121 4.92 -1.90 2.85
C TRP A 121 4.86 -0.58 3.65
N GLU A 122 5.91 -0.24 4.41
CA GLU A 122 6.03 1.05 5.10
C GLU A 122 6.16 2.23 4.13
N SER A 123 6.95 2.05 3.07
CA SER A 123 7.27 3.13 2.12
C SER A 123 6.27 3.27 0.98
N ALA A 124 5.45 2.25 0.72
CA ALA A 124 4.37 2.32 -0.24
C ALA A 124 3.21 3.17 0.30
N THR A 125 2.70 4.06 -0.54
CA THR A 125 1.71 5.08 -0.14
C THR A 125 0.44 5.01 -1.00
N GLY A 126 -0.61 5.72 -0.58
CA GLY A 126 -1.80 5.91 -1.40
C GLY A 126 -2.63 4.64 -1.63
N TRP A 127 -2.52 3.65 -0.74
CA TRP A 127 -3.27 2.40 -0.85
C TRP A 127 -4.78 2.64 -0.93
N LYS A 128 -5.39 2.13 -2.00
CA LYS A 128 -6.82 2.21 -2.27
C LYS A 128 -7.34 0.86 -2.76
N CYS A 129 -8.53 0.47 -2.33
CA CYS A 129 -9.21 -0.68 -2.90
C CYS A 129 -9.73 -0.29 -4.30
N ILE A 130 -9.44 -1.12 -5.29
CA ILE A 130 -9.84 -0.92 -6.68
C ILE A 130 -10.72 -2.06 -7.20
N TYR A 131 -10.88 -3.13 -6.42
CA TYR A 131 -11.81 -4.22 -6.68
C TYR A 131 -12.21 -4.88 -5.38
N LEU A 132 -13.49 -5.23 -5.24
CA LEU A 132 -14.03 -5.89 -4.05
C LEU A 132 -15.16 -6.83 -4.45
N HIS A 133 -14.91 -8.14 -4.38
CA HIS A 133 -15.93 -9.17 -4.56
C HIS A 133 -16.56 -9.54 -3.21
N LYS A 134 -17.89 -9.49 -3.11
CA LYS A 134 -18.59 -9.59 -1.82
C LYS A 134 -19.22 -10.96 -1.61
N SER A 135 -18.58 -11.77 -0.77
CA SER A 135 -19.26 -12.47 0.32
C SER A 135 -18.73 -11.81 1.61
N ASN A 136 -19.59 -11.45 2.57
CA ASN A 136 -19.33 -11.02 3.96
C ASN A 136 -17.94 -10.56 4.49
N ILE A 137 -17.13 -9.81 3.74
CA ILE A 137 -15.82 -9.29 4.19
C ILE A 137 -15.84 -8.52 5.54
N HIS A 138 -16.99 -7.94 5.92
CA HIS A 138 -17.13 -7.29 7.23
C HIS A 138 -17.13 -8.29 8.41
N SER A 139 -17.66 -9.51 8.28
CA SER A 139 -17.73 -10.43 9.42
C SER A 139 -16.37 -10.98 9.84
N ILE A 140 -15.37 -11.00 8.95
CA ILE A 140 -14.06 -11.61 9.22
C ILE A 140 -13.10 -10.62 9.87
N PHE A 141 -13.27 -9.32 9.60
CA PHE A 141 -12.45 -8.28 10.20
C PHE A 141 -12.98 -7.73 11.53
N ASP A 142 -14.24 -8.03 11.87
CA ASP A 142 -14.85 -7.66 13.15
C ASP A 142 -14.55 -8.65 14.30
N ASP A 143 -14.02 -9.85 13.99
CA ASP A 143 -13.79 -10.96 14.95
C ASP A 143 -12.31 -11.17 15.36
N ILE A 144 -11.37 -10.27 15.01
CA ILE A 144 -9.93 -10.33 15.39
C ILE A 144 -9.46 -9.03 16.01
#